data_AF-A0A9P4LBA9-F1
#
_entry.id   AF-A0A9P4LBA9-F1
#
_cell.length_a   1.000
_cell.length_b   1.000
_cell.length_c   1.000
_cell.angle_alpha   90.00
_cell.angle_beta   90.00
_cell.angle_gamma   90.00
#
_symmetry.space_group_name_H-M   'P 1'
#
loop_
_entity.id
_entity.type
_entity.pdbx_description
1 polymer ?
#
loop_
_entity_poly.entity_id
_entity_poly.type
_entity_poly.pdbx_seq_one_letter_code
_entity_poly.pdbx_strand_id
1 'polypeptide(L)'
;MSLTHDQLVALHVQAAQLLEFKLRKVPARVFPSGRKPTITDVYTNAESLQTPDIHPNLRLLFLFENYNKFAVAGFRARKKEQDLVVSMATFYWQMDQQHSLSYHHKEIRFNVLLAHIVLETPNSRAQMDPELLRFLQVFIHAWLESAMRSGKYDLIQWTKGTRDRMSKAVKALEASVPPQAFDVEDFWIRASSMPSDEYKKHGPAWAMQYVIYKEKEAKVIDKMERDYDAQESLKHGDFFAGFGKLGMGDAAPGYLSEQMFQQPLVKALLTEVHGGMVVQDPETVEFWMDPSTAIDLVEGKVAGMDDINERIKGMSFLGASK
;
A
#
# COMPACT_ATOMS: atom_id res chain seq x y z
N MET A 1 -26.53 24.24 -23.26
CA MET A 1 -27.93 24.14 -22.79
C MET A 1 -27.84 23.74 -21.32
N SER A 2 -28.55 24.41 -20.42
CA SER A 2 -28.55 24.03 -19.00
C SER A 2 -29.31 22.72 -18.80
N LEU A 3 -28.83 21.86 -17.90
CA LEU A 3 -29.54 20.62 -17.54
C LEU A 3 -30.85 20.92 -16.79
N THR A 4 -31.88 20.11 -17.04
CA THR A 4 -33.14 20.16 -16.24
C THR A 4 -32.95 19.50 -14.88
N HIS A 5 -33.86 19.77 -13.93
CA HIS A 5 -33.83 19.11 -12.62
C HIS A 5 -33.89 17.58 -12.77
N ASP A 6 -34.79 17.04 -13.59
CA ASP A 6 -34.92 15.60 -13.82
C ASP A 6 -33.65 14.98 -14.43
N GLN A 7 -32.93 15.71 -15.29
CA GLN A 7 -31.64 15.28 -15.82
C GLN A 7 -30.55 15.25 -14.73
N LEU A 8 -30.53 16.24 -13.83
CA LEU A 8 -29.62 16.25 -12.68
C LEU A 8 -29.93 15.10 -11.69
N VAL A 9 -31.21 14.77 -11.50
CA VAL A 9 -31.65 13.62 -10.68
C VAL A 9 -31.24 12.30 -11.33
N ALA A 10 -31.42 12.14 -12.64
CA ALA A 10 -30.98 10.94 -13.36
C ALA A 10 -29.45 10.74 -13.28
N LEU A 11 -28.67 11.81 -13.47
CA LEU A 11 -27.21 11.80 -13.31
C LEU A 11 -26.79 11.50 -11.86
N HIS A 12 -27.54 11.97 -10.86
CA HIS A 12 -27.28 11.65 -9.44
C HIS A 12 -27.43 10.16 -9.17
N VAL A 13 -28.53 9.55 -9.62
CA VAL A 13 -28.79 8.11 -9.47
C VAL A 13 -27.70 7.28 -10.17
N GLN A 14 -27.34 7.66 -11.41
CA GLN A 14 -26.26 7.01 -12.16
C GLN A 14 -24.91 7.12 -11.44
N ALA A 15 -24.56 8.30 -10.92
CA ALA A 15 -23.29 8.52 -10.23
C ALA A 15 -23.22 7.73 -8.92
N ALA A 16 -24.30 7.64 -8.16
CA ALA A 16 -24.37 6.83 -6.94
C ALA A 16 -24.17 5.33 -7.23
N GLN A 17 -24.86 4.80 -8.26
CA GLN A 17 -24.70 3.41 -8.70
C GLN A 17 -23.27 3.11 -9.19
N LEU A 18 -22.69 4.00 -10.00
CA LEU A 18 -21.31 3.86 -10.46
C LEU A 18 -20.30 3.96 -9.32
N LEU A 19 -20.57 4.74 -8.27
CA LEU A 19 -19.68 4.87 -7.12
C LEU A 19 -19.61 3.57 -6.33
N GLU A 20 -20.77 3.01 -6.00
CA GLU A 20 -20.87 1.70 -5.33
C GLU A 20 -20.20 0.62 -6.18
N PHE A 21 -20.51 0.57 -7.48
CA PHE A 21 -19.96 -0.42 -8.40
C PHE A 21 -18.43 -0.32 -8.52
N LYS A 22 -17.89 0.88 -8.78
CA LYS A 22 -16.44 1.09 -8.95
C LYS A 22 -15.71 0.80 -7.64
N LEU A 23 -16.21 1.29 -6.51
CA LEU A 23 -15.57 1.07 -5.20
C LEU A 23 -15.80 -0.31 -4.60
N ARG A 24 -16.64 -1.18 -5.18
CA ARG A 24 -16.89 -2.54 -4.70
C ARG A 24 -15.60 -3.36 -4.48
N LYS A 25 -14.58 -3.17 -5.33
CA LYS A 25 -13.27 -3.85 -5.25
C LYS A 25 -12.25 -3.19 -4.33
N VAL A 26 -12.51 -1.96 -3.89
CA VAL A 26 -11.64 -1.21 -2.97
C VAL A 26 -12.07 -1.51 -1.52
N PRO A 27 -11.19 -1.94 -0.61
CA PRO A 27 -11.53 -2.12 0.80
C PRO A 27 -11.84 -0.78 1.49
N ALA A 28 -12.76 -0.75 2.47
CA ALA A 28 -13.13 0.49 3.17
C ALA A 28 -11.96 1.14 3.94
N ARG A 29 -11.08 0.30 4.51
CA ARG A 29 -9.90 0.70 5.31
C ARG A 29 -8.84 1.53 4.57
N VAL A 30 -8.84 1.56 3.23
CA VAL A 30 -7.83 2.34 2.48
C VAL A 30 -8.17 3.83 2.40
N PHE A 31 -9.38 4.20 2.80
CA PHE A 31 -9.81 5.59 2.89
C PHE A 31 -9.47 6.14 4.29
N PRO A 32 -8.98 7.41 4.42
CA PRO A 32 -8.58 7.98 5.70
C PRO A 32 -9.66 8.01 6.79
N SER A 33 -10.93 7.88 6.42
CA SER A 33 -12.08 7.83 7.33
C SER A 33 -12.47 6.42 7.77
N GLY A 34 -11.73 5.37 7.37
CA GLY A 34 -12.05 3.96 7.60
C GLY A 34 -13.26 3.43 6.81
N ARG A 35 -14.05 4.32 6.20
CA ARG A 35 -15.25 4.02 5.41
C ARG A 35 -15.08 4.40 3.94
N LYS A 36 -15.83 3.75 3.05
CA LYS A 36 -15.92 4.19 1.66
C LYS A 36 -16.57 5.59 1.58
N PRO A 37 -16.14 6.45 0.65
CA PRO A 37 -16.83 7.70 0.37
C PRO A 37 -18.23 7.43 -0.19
N THR A 38 -19.19 8.23 0.26
CA THR A 38 -20.54 8.32 -0.27
C THR A 38 -20.60 9.28 -1.45
N ILE A 39 -21.71 9.29 -2.18
CA ILE A 39 -21.89 10.23 -3.29
C ILE A 39 -21.91 11.69 -2.81
N THR A 40 -22.37 11.94 -1.57
CA THR A 40 -22.29 13.25 -0.92
C THR A 40 -20.83 13.69 -0.71
N ASP A 41 -19.97 12.81 -0.18
CA ASP A 41 -18.54 13.11 0.01
C ASP A 41 -17.87 13.50 -1.32
N VAL A 42 -18.26 12.84 -2.42
CA VAL A 42 -17.75 13.13 -3.78
C VAL A 42 -18.24 14.50 -4.30
N TYR A 43 -19.45 14.95 -3.98
CA TYR A 43 -19.95 16.26 -4.44
C TYR A 43 -19.49 17.44 -3.58
N THR A 44 -19.49 17.28 -2.25
CA THR A 44 -19.31 18.39 -1.31
C THR A 44 -17.92 18.43 -0.68
N ASN A 45 -17.16 17.34 -0.74
CA ASN A 45 -15.89 17.20 -0.02
C ASN A 45 -14.80 16.50 -0.84
N ALA A 46 -14.83 16.67 -2.18
CA ALA A 46 -13.91 16.05 -3.13
C ALA A 46 -12.43 16.29 -2.82
N GLU A 47 -12.09 17.43 -2.20
CA GLU A 47 -10.72 17.76 -1.78
C GLU A 47 -10.24 16.86 -0.63
N SER A 48 -11.08 16.55 0.35
CA SER A 48 -10.74 15.60 1.44
C SER A 48 -10.53 14.16 0.97
N LEU A 49 -11.07 13.82 -0.21
CA LEU A 49 -10.86 12.52 -0.86
C LEU A 49 -9.54 12.45 -1.63
N GLN A 50 -8.78 13.56 -1.70
CA GLN A 50 -7.42 13.58 -2.19
C GLN A 50 -6.43 13.69 -1.03
N THR A 51 -5.30 13.00 -1.14
CA THR A 51 -4.12 13.31 -0.34
C THR A 51 -3.14 14.09 -1.22
N PRO A 52 -2.74 15.32 -0.84
CA PRO A 52 -1.86 16.16 -1.67
C PRO A 52 -0.53 15.50 -2.00
N ASP A 53 0.06 14.80 -1.04
CA ASP A 53 1.39 14.18 -1.15
C ASP A 53 1.41 12.90 -1.99
N ILE A 54 0.23 12.37 -2.34
CA ILE A 54 0.11 11.16 -3.14
C ILE A 54 0.22 11.49 -4.62
N HIS A 55 1.03 10.70 -5.33
CA HIS A 55 1.22 10.78 -6.77
C HIS A 55 -0.14 10.80 -7.51
N PRO A 56 -0.39 11.73 -8.46
CA PRO A 56 -1.70 11.90 -9.09
C PRO A 56 -2.34 10.60 -9.61
N ASN A 57 -1.54 9.71 -10.20
CA ASN A 57 -2.00 8.43 -10.73
C ASN A 57 -2.38 7.37 -9.68
N LEU A 58 -2.25 7.68 -8.38
CA LEU A 58 -2.74 6.83 -7.29
C LEU A 58 -4.01 7.42 -6.64
N ARG A 59 -4.41 8.65 -6.99
CA ARG A 59 -5.58 9.32 -6.42
C ARG A 59 -6.90 8.75 -6.94
N LEU A 60 -7.99 9.04 -6.23
CA LEU A 60 -9.32 8.49 -6.52
C LEU A 60 -9.83 8.88 -7.92
N LEU A 61 -9.43 10.07 -8.41
CA LEU A 61 -9.68 10.52 -9.78
C LEU A 61 -9.15 9.51 -10.81
N PHE A 62 -7.86 9.15 -10.73
CA PHE A 62 -7.23 8.21 -11.66
C PHE A 62 -7.90 6.83 -11.63
N LEU A 63 -8.30 6.35 -10.44
CA LEU A 63 -9.03 5.08 -10.29
C LEU A 63 -10.34 5.10 -11.08
N PHE A 64 -11.10 6.20 -11.02
CA PHE A 64 -12.39 6.31 -11.71
C PHE A 64 -12.25 6.50 -13.22
N GLU A 65 -11.27 7.30 -13.67
CA GLU A 65 -10.94 7.51 -15.10
C GLU A 65 -10.45 6.22 -15.76
N ASN A 66 -9.60 5.46 -15.06
CA ASN A 66 -8.94 4.27 -15.62
C ASN A 66 -9.63 2.96 -15.21
N TYR A 67 -10.85 3.01 -14.67
CA TYR A 67 -11.55 1.85 -14.08
C TYR A 67 -11.55 0.61 -14.99
N ASN A 68 -11.78 0.81 -16.29
CA ASN A 68 -11.79 -0.28 -17.28
C ASN A 68 -10.42 -0.97 -17.41
N LYS A 69 -9.30 -0.26 -17.26
CA LYS A 69 -7.95 -0.88 -17.26
C LYS A 69 -7.77 -1.82 -16.07
N PHE A 70 -8.24 -1.42 -14.88
CA PHE A 70 -8.21 -2.28 -13.69
C PHE A 70 -9.11 -3.51 -13.85
N ALA A 71 -10.29 -3.34 -14.45
CA ALA A 71 -11.20 -4.43 -14.73
C ALA A 71 -10.64 -5.45 -15.73
N VAL A 72 -10.01 -5.01 -16.84
CA VAL A 72 -9.28 -5.88 -17.79
C VAL A 72 -8.15 -6.64 -17.09
N ALA A 73 -7.38 -5.98 -16.22
CA ALA A 73 -6.34 -6.63 -15.43
C ALA A 73 -6.89 -7.60 -14.35
N GLY A 74 -8.20 -7.69 -14.17
CA GLY A 74 -8.85 -8.53 -13.15
C GLY A 74 -8.70 -8.01 -11.73
N PHE A 75 -8.39 -6.72 -11.56
CA PHE A 75 -8.03 -6.09 -10.29
C PHE A 75 -6.83 -6.75 -9.60
N ARG A 76 -5.88 -7.28 -10.39
CA ARG A 76 -4.63 -7.87 -9.91
C ARG A 76 -3.42 -7.13 -10.46
N ALA A 77 -2.33 -7.15 -9.71
CA ALA A 77 -1.05 -6.63 -10.18
C ALA A 77 -0.29 -7.73 -10.93
N ARG A 78 0.24 -7.39 -12.10
CA ARG A 78 1.00 -8.26 -13.00
C ARG A 78 2.31 -7.57 -13.35
N LYS A 79 3.35 -8.37 -13.58
CA LYS A 79 4.69 -7.92 -13.98
C LYS A 79 4.82 -7.74 -15.50
N LYS A 80 4.06 -8.52 -16.28
CA LYS A 80 4.05 -8.51 -17.75
C LYS A 80 2.70 -7.99 -18.25
N GLU A 81 2.73 -7.32 -19.39
CA GLU A 81 1.56 -6.88 -20.18
C GLU A 81 0.55 -5.97 -19.46
N GLN A 82 0.92 -5.43 -18.29
CA GLN A 82 0.16 -4.44 -17.56
C GLN A 82 0.92 -3.12 -17.48
N ASP A 83 0.20 -2.02 -17.71
CA ASP A 83 0.66 -0.66 -17.45
C ASP A 83 1.14 -0.57 -15.99
N LEU A 84 2.42 -0.23 -15.79
CA LEU A 84 3.07 -0.14 -14.48
C LEU A 84 2.26 0.72 -13.49
N VAL A 85 1.63 1.79 -13.99
CA VAL A 85 0.81 2.70 -13.20
C VAL A 85 -0.47 2.01 -12.72
N VAL A 86 -1.09 1.17 -13.54
CA VAL A 86 -2.26 0.36 -13.17
C VAL A 86 -1.86 -0.70 -12.13
N SER A 87 -0.68 -1.31 -12.25
CA SER A 87 -0.15 -2.19 -11.20
C SER A 87 0.06 -1.42 -9.88
N MET A 88 0.75 -0.28 -9.90
CA MET A 88 0.98 0.58 -8.73
C MET A 88 -0.33 1.04 -8.05
N ALA A 89 -1.32 1.46 -8.82
CA ALA A 89 -2.63 1.84 -8.29
C ALA A 89 -3.42 0.63 -7.77
N THR A 90 -3.25 -0.57 -8.35
CA THR A 90 -3.84 -1.81 -7.84
C THR A 90 -3.26 -2.19 -6.46
N PHE A 91 -1.94 -2.01 -6.27
CA PHE A 91 -1.30 -2.12 -4.95
C PHE A 91 -1.87 -1.09 -3.98
N TYR A 92 -1.79 0.20 -4.33
CA TYR A 92 -2.18 1.32 -3.46
C TYR A 92 -3.63 1.20 -2.96
N TRP A 93 -4.59 0.95 -3.86
CA TRP A 93 -6.01 0.77 -3.51
C TRP A 93 -6.33 -0.61 -2.90
N GLN A 94 -5.33 -1.46 -2.63
CA GLN A 94 -5.47 -2.82 -2.11
C GLN A 94 -6.52 -3.65 -2.87
N MET A 95 -6.55 -3.55 -4.20
CA MET A 95 -7.58 -4.23 -5.01
C MET A 95 -7.22 -5.69 -5.31
N ASP A 96 -5.94 -5.96 -5.54
CA ASP A 96 -5.39 -7.32 -5.40
C ASP A 96 -5.37 -7.65 -3.90
N GLN A 97 -5.60 -8.91 -3.50
CA GLN A 97 -5.45 -9.38 -2.11
C GLN A 97 -4.21 -10.27 -1.90
N GLN A 98 -3.60 -10.77 -2.98
CA GLN A 98 -2.36 -11.57 -2.96
C GLN A 98 -1.14 -10.68 -3.13
N HIS A 99 -1.29 -9.69 -4.01
CA HIS A 99 -0.41 -8.53 -4.13
C HIS A 99 -1.19 -7.31 -3.64
N SER A 100 -2.08 -7.50 -2.66
CA SER A 100 -2.51 -6.37 -1.86
C SER A 100 -1.29 -5.79 -1.24
N LEU A 101 -1.41 -4.51 -0.96
CA LEU A 101 -0.85 -4.07 0.28
C LEU A 101 -1.61 -4.76 1.48
N SER A 102 -1.03 -5.80 2.14
CA SER A 102 -1.42 -6.27 3.51
C SER A 102 -0.33 -6.75 4.59
N TYR A 103 -0.09 -6.04 5.75
CA TYR A 103 1.07 -6.20 6.68
C TYR A 103 1.00 -7.46 7.54
N HIS A 104 -0.21 -8.00 7.70
CA HIS A 104 -0.41 -9.29 8.37
C HIS A 104 0.37 -10.39 7.64
N HIS A 105 0.56 -10.23 6.34
CA HIS A 105 1.51 -11.01 5.57
C HIS A 105 2.93 -10.52 5.85
N LYS A 106 3.84 -11.47 5.99
CA LYS A 106 5.27 -11.19 6.19
C LYS A 106 5.94 -10.78 4.87
N GLU A 107 5.26 -11.04 3.76
CA GLU A 107 5.85 -11.06 2.45
C GLU A 107 6.24 -9.66 1.94
N ILE A 108 5.53 -8.54 2.20
CA ILE A 108 6.12 -7.19 2.00
C ILE A 108 7.09 -6.78 3.06
N ARG A 109 6.95 -7.21 4.32
CA ARG A 109 8.01 -6.88 5.28
C ARG A 109 9.35 -7.38 4.74
N PHE A 110 9.33 -8.49 4.00
CA PHE A 110 10.43 -8.89 3.13
C PHE A 110 10.59 -7.96 1.90
N ASN A 111 9.60 -7.70 1.06
CA ASN A 111 9.80 -6.87 -0.15
C ASN A 111 10.21 -5.41 0.06
N VAL A 112 9.74 -4.75 1.12
CA VAL A 112 10.13 -3.37 1.50
C VAL A 112 11.52 -3.38 2.11
N LEU A 113 11.84 -4.37 2.94
CA LEU A 113 13.22 -4.61 3.39
C LEU A 113 14.16 -4.84 2.20
N LEU A 114 13.77 -5.70 1.25
CA LEU A 114 14.54 -5.98 0.03
C LEU A 114 14.65 -4.73 -0.85
N ALA A 115 13.57 -3.95 -1.01
CA ALA A 115 13.59 -2.68 -1.73
C ALA A 115 14.55 -1.68 -1.07
N HIS A 116 14.51 -1.51 0.26
CA HIS A 116 15.48 -0.71 0.99
C HIS A 116 16.92 -1.22 0.80
N ILE A 117 17.19 -2.51 1.03
CA ILE A 117 18.54 -3.07 0.86
C ILE A 117 19.07 -2.83 -0.56
N VAL A 118 18.23 -3.02 -1.59
CA VAL A 118 18.62 -2.83 -2.99
C VAL A 118 18.82 -1.35 -3.35
N LEU A 119 17.95 -0.44 -2.86
CA LEU A 119 18.10 1.00 -3.10
C LEU A 119 19.30 1.62 -2.37
N GLU A 120 19.61 1.14 -1.17
CA GLU A 120 20.74 1.60 -0.37
C GLU A 120 22.08 0.92 -0.76
N THR A 121 22.05 -0.14 -1.59
CA THR A 121 23.26 -0.76 -2.15
C THR A 121 23.71 -0.01 -3.40
N PRO A 122 24.86 0.71 -3.40
CA PRO A 122 25.22 1.59 -4.52
C PRO A 122 25.39 0.88 -5.86
N ASN A 123 25.97 -0.32 -5.86
CA ASN A 123 26.18 -1.11 -7.07
C ASN A 123 24.86 -1.59 -7.68
N SER A 124 23.94 -2.09 -6.84
CA SER A 124 22.63 -2.55 -7.27
C SER A 124 21.78 -1.41 -7.82
N ARG A 125 21.82 -0.23 -7.17
CA ARG A 125 21.15 0.98 -7.63
C ARG A 125 21.71 1.50 -8.96
N ALA A 126 23.03 1.44 -9.17
CA ALA A 126 23.66 1.89 -10.42
C ALA A 126 23.38 0.98 -11.63
N GLN A 127 23.03 -0.29 -11.39
CA GLN A 127 22.69 -1.27 -12.42
C GLN A 127 21.17 -1.45 -12.62
N MET A 128 20.35 -0.73 -11.84
CA MET A 128 18.91 -0.85 -11.87
C MET A 128 18.29 -0.07 -13.05
N ASP A 129 17.26 -0.65 -13.66
CA ASP A 129 16.41 0.04 -14.60
C ASP A 129 15.76 1.32 -13.98
N PRO A 130 15.77 2.48 -14.66
CA PRO A 130 15.23 3.72 -14.11
C PRO A 130 13.73 3.68 -13.75
N GLU A 131 12.91 2.90 -14.45
CA GLU A 131 11.49 2.76 -14.13
C GLU A 131 11.28 1.90 -12.90
N LEU A 132 12.06 0.82 -12.75
CA LEU A 132 12.09 0.00 -11.54
C LEU A 132 12.59 0.80 -10.33
N LEU A 133 13.63 1.63 -10.50
CA LEU A 133 14.13 2.53 -9.46
C LEU A 133 13.04 3.49 -8.98
N ARG A 134 12.35 4.16 -9.92
CA ARG A 134 11.22 5.05 -9.61
C ARG A 134 10.06 4.27 -8.97
N PHE A 135 9.76 3.06 -9.44
CA PHE A 135 8.74 2.20 -8.85
C PHE A 135 9.06 1.89 -7.39
N LEU A 136 10.27 1.41 -7.07
CA LEU A 136 10.66 1.08 -5.70
C LEU A 136 10.63 2.31 -4.76
N GLN A 137 11.03 3.48 -5.25
CA GLN A 137 10.94 4.73 -4.49
C GLN A 137 9.48 5.11 -4.20
N VAL A 138 8.62 5.17 -5.21
CA VAL A 138 7.18 5.50 -5.02
C VAL A 138 6.49 4.43 -4.16
N PHE A 139 6.88 3.16 -4.31
CA PHE A 139 6.37 2.04 -3.54
C PHE A 139 6.78 2.12 -2.07
N ILE A 140 8.02 2.47 -1.74
CA ILE A 140 8.45 2.74 -0.35
C ILE A 140 7.73 3.96 0.22
N HIS A 141 7.56 5.04 -0.55
CA HIS A 141 6.82 6.22 -0.09
C HIS A 141 5.34 5.91 0.17
N ALA A 142 4.66 5.20 -0.74
CA ALA A 142 3.29 4.74 -0.54
C ALA A 142 3.17 3.72 0.61
N TRP A 143 4.20 2.90 0.82
CA TRP A 143 4.30 2.01 1.97
C TRP A 143 4.40 2.78 3.28
N LEU A 144 5.31 3.76 3.39
CA LEU A 144 5.48 4.59 4.58
C LEU A 144 4.20 5.39 4.88
N GLU A 145 3.65 6.07 3.88
CA GLU A 145 2.46 6.92 4.00
C GLU A 145 1.24 6.12 4.47
N SER A 146 1.05 4.91 3.94
CA SER A 146 -0.08 4.07 4.33
C SER A 146 0.21 3.25 5.59
N ALA A 147 1.45 2.82 5.87
CA ALA A 147 1.83 2.24 7.16
C ALA A 147 1.56 3.21 8.33
N MET A 148 1.61 4.52 8.07
CA MET A 148 1.20 5.59 8.98
C MET A 148 -0.32 5.84 9.06
N ARG A 149 -1.17 5.23 8.20
CA ARG A 149 -2.60 5.57 8.03
C ARG A 149 -3.58 4.41 8.25
N SER A 150 -3.18 3.44 9.08
CA SER A 150 -3.77 2.11 9.19
C SER A 150 -3.43 1.23 7.98
N GLY A 151 -3.08 -0.03 8.27
CA GLY A 151 -2.29 -0.80 7.33
C GLY A 151 -2.95 -1.14 5.98
N LYS A 152 -2.34 -1.95 5.15
CA LYS A 152 -1.54 -3.14 5.44
C LYS A 152 -0.67 -3.28 4.11
N TYR A 153 0.47 -4.04 3.98
CA TYR A 153 1.35 -4.16 2.77
C TYR A 153 1.84 -5.61 2.31
N ASP A 154 1.84 -6.05 0.99
CA ASP A 154 2.39 -7.33 0.32
C ASP A 154 2.89 -7.28 -1.21
N LEU A 155 3.84 -8.15 -1.71
CA LEU A 155 4.48 -8.10 -3.11
C LEU A 155 5.10 -9.38 -3.80
N ILE A 156 5.51 -10.44 -3.09
CA ILE A 156 6.01 -11.73 -3.68
C ILE A 156 5.04 -12.80 -3.21
N GLN A 157 4.80 -13.85 -4.00
CA GLN A 157 3.98 -14.97 -3.55
C GLN A 157 4.85 -16.05 -2.89
N TRP A 158 4.64 -16.28 -1.59
CA TRP A 158 5.46 -17.24 -0.84
C TRP A 158 4.70 -18.53 -0.58
N THR A 159 5.31 -19.65 -0.96
CA THR A 159 4.89 -20.97 -0.48
C THR A 159 5.02 -21.04 1.04
N LYS A 160 4.30 -21.96 1.70
CA LYS A 160 4.46 -22.18 3.15
C LYS A 160 5.94 -22.42 3.53
N GLY A 161 6.65 -23.25 2.75
CA GLY A 161 8.06 -23.57 3.02
C GLY A 161 9.00 -22.38 2.85
N THR A 162 8.84 -21.57 1.80
CA THR A 162 9.67 -20.37 1.60
C THR A 162 9.32 -19.28 2.63
N ARG A 163 8.04 -19.09 2.98
CA ARG A 163 7.59 -18.19 4.05
C ARG A 163 8.21 -18.56 5.41
N ASP A 164 8.26 -19.85 5.73
CA ASP A 164 8.85 -20.35 6.98
C ASP A 164 10.37 -20.20 7.00
N ARG A 165 11.06 -20.43 5.86
CA ARG A 165 12.50 -20.12 5.72
C ARG A 165 12.78 -18.64 5.91
N MET A 166 12.08 -17.76 5.20
CA MET A 166 12.28 -16.31 5.30
C MET A 166 11.95 -15.77 6.70
N SER A 167 10.93 -16.34 7.36
CA SER A 167 10.64 -16.06 8.77
C SER A 167 11.79 -16.44 9.71
N LYS A 168 12.53 -17.51 9.42
CA LYS A 168 13.73 -17.90 10.19
C LYS A 168 14.92 -17.01 9.86
N ALA A 169 15.13 -16.68 8.58
CA ALA A 169 16.18 -15.78 8.12
C ALA A 169 16.04 -14.39 8.77
N VAL A 170 14.84 -13.79 8.73
CA VAL A 170 14.57 -12.52 9.41
C VAL A 170 14.73 -12.63 10.93
N LYS A 171 14.29 -13.72 11.59
CA LYS A 171 14.55 -13.91 13.03
C LYS A 171 16.02 -14.06 13.39
N ALA A 172 16.82 -14.69 12.54
CA ALA A 172 18.27 -14.80 12.73
C ALA A 172 18.95 -13.43 12.54
N LEU A 173 18.48 -12.67 11.55
CA LEU A 173 18.90 -11.29 11.31
C LEU A 173 18.52 -10.39 12.50
N GLU A 174 17.26 -10.39 12.94
CA GLU A 174 16.76 -9.72 14.17
C GLU A 174 17.64 -9.99 15.39
N ALA A 175 17.95 -11.26 15.66
CA ALA A 175 18.75 -11.69 16.81
C ALA A 175 20.24 -11.28 16.71
N SER A 176 20.70 -10.86 15.55
CA SER A 176 22.08 -10.44 15.29
C SER A 176 22.23 -8.94 15.05
N VAL A 177 21.13 -8.18 14.91
CA VAL A 177 21.21 -6.71 14.91
C VAL A 177 21.56 -6.21 16.33
N PRO A 178 22.68 -5.49 16.52
CA PRO A 178 23.01 -4.91 17.81
C PRO A 178 22.00 -3.81 18.19
N PRO A 179 21.67 -3.63 19.50
CA PRO A 179 20.76 -2.58 19.92
C PRO A 179 21.29 -1.19 19.51
N GLN A 180 20.45 -0.40 18.86
CA GLN A 180 20.77 0.97 18.48
C GLN A 180 21.00 1.86 19.71
N ALA A 181 21.95 2.80 19.58
CA ALA A 181 22.36 3.72 20.65
C ALA A 181 21.56 5.05 20.67
N PHE A 182 20.51 5.16 19.86
CA PHE A 182 19.66 6.34 19.68
C PHE A 182 18.18 5.91 19.56
N ASP A 183 17.23 6.84 19.49
CA ASP A 183 15.80 6.53 19.34
C ASP A 183 15.46 6.02 17.93
N VAL A 184 14.48 5.12 17.78
CA VAL A 184 14.10 4.62 16.46
C VAL A 184 13.43 5.71 15.60
N GLU A 185 12.78 6.68 16.22
CA GLU A 185 12.19 7.82 15.51
C GLU A 185 13.26 8.72 14.85
N ASP A 186 14.42 8.86 15.50
CA ASP A 186 15.59 9.61 14.99
C ASP A 186 16.30 8.93 13.80
N PHE A 187 15.93 7.69 13.45
CA PHE A 187 16.65 6.86 12.47
C PHE A 187 16.96 7.59 11.16
N TRP A 188 15.96 8.24 10.53
CA TRP A 188 16.17 8.91 9.24
C TRP A 188 17.07 10.15 9.33
N ILE A 189 17.03 10.86 10.47
CA ILE A 189 17.89 12.02 10.75
C ILE A 189 19.34 11.56 10.94
N ARG A 190 19.55 10.44 11.64
CA ARG A 190 20.88 9.85 11.84
C ARG A 190 21.43 9.20 10.58
N ALA A 191 20.62 8.44 9.85
CA ALA A 191 20.98 7.81 8.58
C ALA A 191 21.47 8.83 7.54
N SER A 192 20.73 9.93 7.37
CA SER A 192 21.04 10.97 6.38
C SER A 192 22.25 11.85 6.73
N SER A 193 22.65 11.90 7.99
CA SER A 193 23.81 12.68 8.48
C SER A 193 25.09 11.85 8.65
N MET A 194 25.04 10.55 8.37
CA MET A 194 26.13 9.62 8.64
C MET A 194 27.14 9.49 7.50
N PRO A 195 28.45 9.31 7.78
CA PRO A 195 29.44 8.96 6.76
C PRO A 195 29.04 7.69 5.98
N SER A 196 29.22 7.71 4.66
CA SER A 196 28.78 6.64 3.75
C SER A 196 29.28 5.26 4.17
N ASP A 197 30.49 5.14 4.71
CA ASP A 197 31.07 3.85 5.08
C ASP A 197 30.52 3.30 6.41
N GLU A 198 30.14 4.17 7.34
CA GLU A 198 29.43 3.80 8.56
C GLU A 198 27.98 3.41 8.23
N TYR A 199 27.31 4.16 7.35
CA TYR A 199 25.99 3.80 6.85
C TYR A 199 25.98 2.48 6.07
N LYS A 200 26.96 2.22 5.20
CA LYS A 200 27.12 0.90 4.54
C LYS A 200 27.31 -0.24 5.54
N LYS A 201 27.93 0.02 6.69
CA LYS A 201 28.24 -0.99 7.71
C LYS A 201 27.03 -1.33 8.59
N HIS A 202 26.21 -0.33 8.92
CA HIS A 202 25.16 -0.44 9.93
C HIS A 202 23.73 -0.17 9.41
N GLY A 203 23.58 0.55 8.30
CA GLY A 203 22.31 0.96 7.69
C GLY A 203 21.30 -0.15 7.46
N PRO A 204 21.66 -1.32 6.87
CA PRO A 204 20.73 -2.44 6.69
C PRO A 204 20.18 -2.98 8.03
N ALA A 205 21.01 -2.98 9.07
CA ALA A 205 20.65 -3.49 10.39
C ALA A 205 19.73 -2.51 11.13
N TRP A 206 19.97 -1.19 11.00
CA TRP A 206 19.08 -0.16 11.54
C TRP A 206 17.77 0.00 10.75
N ALA A 207 17.80 -0.13 9.42
CA ALA A 207 16.59 -0.16 8.60
C ALA A 207 15.68 -1.33 9.02
N MET A 208 16.27 -2.49 9.33
CA MET A 208 15.55 -3.62 9.95
C MET A 208 14.97 -3.24 11.32
N GLN A 209 15.73 -2.61 12.22
CA GLN A 209 15.21 -2.13 13.52
C GLN A 209 14.04 -1.15 13.37
N TYR A 210 14.12 -0.22 12.41
CA TYR A 210 13.04 0.72 12.08
C TYR A 210 11.78 -0.02 11.61
N VAL A 211 11.90 -1.00 10.72
CA VAL A 211 10.77 -1.84 10.26
C VAL A 211 10.15 -2.63 11.43
N ILE A 212 10.97 -3.22 12.32
CA ILE A 212 10.48 -3.96 13.51
C ILE A 212 9.74 -3.02 14.48
N TYR A 213 10.27 -1.82 14.71
CA TYR A 213 9.64 -0.81 15.56
C TYR A 213 8.29 -0.37 14.99
N LYS A 214 8.23 -0.01 13.70
CA LYS A 214 6.96 0.34 13.04
C LYS A 214 5.96 -0.82 13.00
N GLU A 215 6.41 -2.07 12.92
CA GLU A 215 5.52 -3.23 13.11
C GLU A 215 4.94 -3.33 14.54
N LYS A 216 5.73 -3.00 15.57
CA LYS A 216 5.24 -3.00 16.97
C LYS A 216 4.24 -1.87 17.20
N GLU A 217 4.54 -0.66 16.72
CA GLU A 217 3.67 0.52 16.81
C GLU A 217 2.33 0.27 16.10
N ALA A 218 2.36 -0.21 14.85
CA ALA A 218 1.15 -0.52 14.08
C ALA A 218 0.25 -1.55 14.78
N LYS A 219 0.82 -2.57 15.46
CA LYS A 219 0.03 -3.55 16.24
C LYS A 219 -0.68 -2.94 17.45
N VAL A 220 -0.12 -1.90 18.06
CA VAL A 220 -0.76 -1.16 19.16
C VAL A 220 -1.94 -0.36 18.60
N ILE A 221 -1.72 0.38 17.51
CA ILE A 221 -2.76 1.16 16.82
C ILE A 221 -3.92 0.26 16.36
N ASP A 222 -3.65 -0.83 15.65
CA ASP A 222 -4.68 -1.78 15.18
C ASP A 222 -5.50 -2.39 16.33
N LYS A 223 -4.89 -2.56 17.51
CA LYS A 223 -5.62 -3.02 18.69
C LYS A 223 -6.54 -1.92 19.22
N MET A 224 -6.04 -0.70 19.35
CA MET A 224 -6.82 0.45 19.79
C MET A 224 -7.99 0.76 18.86
N GLU A 225 -7.79 0.69 17.53
CA GLU A 225 -8.84 0.85 16.52
C GLU A 225 -9.94 -0.21 16.70
N ARG A 226 -9.58 -1.50 16.80
CA ARG A 226 -10.57 -2.58 16.99
C ARG A 226 -11.31 -2.50 18.32
N ASP A 227 -10.60 -2.13 19.39
CA ASP A 227 -11.19 -1.94 20.71
C ASP A 227 -12.17 -0.73 20.70
N TYR A 228 -11.89 0.30 19.91
CA TYR A 228 -12.76 1.46 19.70
C TYR A 228 -13.99 1.12 18.83
N ASP A 229 -13.79 0.51 17.65
CA ASP A 229 -14.86 0.09 16.74
C ASP A 229 -15.87 -0.86 17.43
N ALA A 230 -15.36 -1.77 18.26
CA ALA A 230 -16.18 -2.66 19.07
C ALA A 230 -17.01 -1.89 20.11
N GLN A 231 -16.44 -0.88 20.76
CA GLN A 231 -17.15 -0.04 21.72
C GLN A 231 -18.22 0.84 21.05
N GLU A 232 -17.91 1.47 19.92
CA GLU A 232 -18.89 2.27 19.16
C GLU A 232 -20.04 1.40 18.63
N SER A 233 -19.72 0.23 18.07
CA SER A 233 -20.73 -0.75 17.61
C SER A 233 -21.68 -1.18 18.74
N LEU A 234 -21.16 -1.36 19.96
CA LEU A 234 -21.94 -1.70 21.14
C LEU A 234 -22.80 -0.53 21.66
N LYS A 235 -22.31 0.71 21.59
CA LYS A 235 -23.06 1.91 22.00
C LYS A 235 -24.23 2.21 21.06
N HIS A 236 -24.00 2.09 19.75
CA HIS A 236 -24.96 2.53 18.74
C HIS A 236 -25.95 1.44 18.29
N GLY A 237 -25.72 0.17 18.66
CA GLY A 237 -26.61 -0.95 18.32
C GLY A 237 -26.68 -1.28 16.83
N ASP A 238 -25.79 -0.67 16.03
CA ASP A 238 -25.96 -0.49 14.58
C ASP A 238 -25.39 -1.66 13.74
N PHE A 239 -25.10 -2.79 14.39
CA PHE A 239 -24.36 -3.94 13.85
C PHE A 239 -25.00 -4.58 12.59
N PHE A 240 -26.27 -4.28 12.30
CA PHE A 240 -27.00 -4.78 11.14
C PHE A 240 -27.51 -3.71 10.16
N ALA A 241 -27.36 -2.40 10.44
CA ALA A 241 -27.95 -1.35 9.60
C ALA A 241 -27.08 -0.96 8.39
N GLY A 242 -25.74 -1.04 8.54
CA GLY A 242 -24.78 -0.36 7.66
C GLY A 242 -24.69 -0.80 6.19
N PHE A 243 -25.32 -1.92 5.79
CA PHE A 243 -25.27 -2.42 4.40
C PHE A 243 -26.57 -2.22 3.60
N GLY A 244 -27.70 -1.92 4.25
CA GLY A 244 -29.01 -1.94 3.59
C GLY A 244 -29.51 -0.61 3.01
N LYS A 245 -28.93 0.53 3.42
CA LYS A 245 -29.47 1.88 3.13
C LYS A 245 -28.40 2.95 2.89
N LEU A 246 -27.36 2.65 2.11
CA LEU A 246 -26.38 3.65 1.70
C LEU A 246 -26.95 4.63 0.65
N GLY A 247 -27.63 5.67 1.13
CA GLY A 247 -27.85 6.92 0.38
C GLY A 247 -29.06 6.98 -0.56
N MET A 248 -29.72 5.87 -0.88
CA MET A 248 -31.03 5.88 -1.55
C MET A 248 -32.14 6.29 -0.57
N GLY A 249 -32.14 7.56 -0.16
CA GLY A 249 -33.37 8.21 0.30
C GLY A 249 -34.25 8.50 -0.92
N ASP A 250 -35.57 8.35 -0.81
CA ASP A 250 -36.49 8.42 -1.95
C ASP A 250 -36.58 9.80 -2.65
N ALA A 251 -35.84 10.81 -2.16
CA ALA A 251 -35.76 12.15 -2.73
C ALA A 251 -34.30 12.53 -3.02
N ALA A 252 -34.04 12.96 -4.26
CA ALA A 252 -32.75 13.49 -4.65
C ALA A 252 -32.42 14.80 -3.88
N PRO A 253 -31.14 15.10 -3.61
CA PRO A 253 -30.80 16.29 -2.84
C PRO A 253 -31.18 17.60 -3.55
N GLY A 254 -31.83 18.52 -2.84
CA GLY A 254 -32.23 19.82 -3.39
C GLY A 254 -31.09 20.76 -3.81
N TYR A 255 -29.83 20.39 -3.51
CA TYR A 255 -28.62 21.15 -3.87
C TYR A 255 -27.94 20.68 -5.17
N LEU A 256 -28.51 19.70 -5.89
CA LEU A 256 -27.95 19.25 -7.16
C LEU A 256 -27.87 20.40 -8.18
N SER A 257 -26.70 20.55 -8.80
CA SER A 257 -26.44 21.60 -9.79
C SER A 257 -25.53 21.09 -10.90
N GLU A 258 -25.64 21.69 -12.09
CA GLU A 258 -24.78 21.34 -13.23
C GLU A 258 -23.29 21.48 -12.88
N GLN A 259 -22.91 22.48 -12.07
CA GLN A 259 -21.53 22.70 -11.60
C GLN A 259 -20.97 21.51 -10.81
N MET A 260 -21.78 20.80 -10.02
CA MET A 260 -21.33 19.58 -9.33
C MET A 260 -20.95 18.48 -10.32
N PHE A 261 -21.74 18.29 -11.37
CA PHE A 261 -21.42 17.33 -12.45
C PHE A 261 -20.29 17.81 -13.37
N GLN A 262 -19.91 19.10 -13.32
CA GLN A 262 -18.71 19.59 -14.00
C GLN A 262 -17.41 19.31 -13.24
N GLN A 263 -17.44 18.91 -11.96
CA GLN A 263 -16.24 18.58 -11.19
C GLN A 263 -15.46 17.41 -11.81
N PRO A 264 -14.12 17.45 -11.89
CA PRO A 264 -13.32 16.39 -12.52
C PRO A 264 -13.59 14.99 -11.92
N LEU A 265 -13.68 14.90 -10.59
CA LEU A 265 -13.92 13.63 -9.90
C LEU A 265 -15.30 13.02 -10.24
N VAL A 266 -16.32 13.86 -10.44
CA VAL A 266 -17.67 13.41 -10.83
C VAL A 266 -17.71 12.98 -12.30
N LYS A 267 -17.00 13.68 -13.21
CA LYS A 267 -16.85 13.24 -14.61
C LYS A 267 -16.13 11.89 -14.73
N ALA A 268 -15.04 11.73 -13.98
CA ALA A 268 -14.32 10.47 -13.89
C ALA A 268 -15.21 9.34 -13.34
N LEU A 269 -15.97 9.63 -12.28
CA LEU A 269 -16.93 8.69 -11.71
C LEU A 269 -17.96 8.24 -12.75
N LEU A 270 -18.55 9.18 -13.49
CA LEU A 270 -19.53 8.95 -14.56
C LEU A 270 -18.94 8.32 -15.85
N THR A 271 -17.62 8.15 -15.96
CA THR A 271 -17.00 7.47 -17.12
C THR A 271 -17.50 6.03 -17.21
N GLU A 272 -18.01 5.65 -18.38
CA GLU A 272 -18.71 4.39 -18.62
C GLU A 272 -17.85 3.16 -18.31
N VAL A 273 -18.47 2.14 -17.71
CA VAL A 273 -17.84 0.84 -17.49
C VAL A 273 -18.24 -0.09 -18.62
N HIS A 274 -17.26 -0.59 -19.37
CA HIS A 274 -17.52 -1.42 -20.54
C HIS A 274 -18.06 -2.79 -20.10
N GLY A 275 -19.26 -3.14 -20.56
CA GLY A 275 -19.84 -4.47 -20.34
C GLY A 275 -19.03 -5.57 -21.02
N GLY A 276 -19.00 -6.76 -20.43
CA GLY A 276 -18.41 -7.95 -21.07
C GLY A 276 -16.87 -8.01 -21.09
N MET A 277 -16.17 -7.22 -20.26
CA MET A 277 -14.72 -7.36 -20.09
C MET A 277 -14.37 -8.76 -19.61
N VAL A 278 -13.75 -9.56 -20.50
CA VAL A 278 -13.17 -10.86 -20.15
C VAL A 278 -11.97 -10.61 -19.25
N VAL A 279 -12.06 -11.06 -18.00
CA VAL A 279 -10.89 -11.13 -17.12
C VAL A 279 -9.94 -12.13 -17.75
N GLN A 280 -8.80 -11.65 -18.26
CA GLN A 280 -7.71 -12.55 -18.64
C GLN A 280 -7.29 -13.29 -17.37
N ASP A 281 -7.40 -14.62 -17.36
CA ASP A 281 -6.78 -15.40 -16.29
C ASP A 281 -5.28 -15.07 -16.25
N PRO A 282 -4.69 -14.91 -15.06
CA PRO A 282 -3.28 -14.61 -14.96
C PRO A 282 -2.48 -15.83 -15.42
N GLU A 283 -1.90 -15.76 -16.62
CA GLU A 283 -0.74 -16.57 -16.96
C GLU A 283 0.31 -16.42 -15.85
N THR A 284 1.03 -17.51 -15.59
CA THR A 284 1.90 -17.72 -14.42
C THR A 284 2.55 -16.43 -13.91
N VAL A 285 2.10 -15.95 -12.74
CA VAL A 285 2.55 -14.68 -12.18
C VAL A 285 4.05 -14.71 -11.95
N GLU A 286 4.81 -14.04 -12.81
CA GLU A 286 6.23 -13.83 -12.56
C GLU A 286 6.43 -12.82 -11.43
N PHE A 287 7.16 -13.24 -10.40
CA PHE A 287 7.56 -12.37 -9.31
C PHE A 287 8.70 -11.43 -9.76
N TRP A 288 8.84 -10.29 -9.07
CA TRP A 288 9.94 -9.35 -9.32
C TRP A 288 11.29 -9.88 -8.81
N MET A 289 11.26 -10.73 -7.79
CA MET A 289 12.40 -11.49 -7.27
C MET A 289 11.95 -12.90 -6.91
N ASP A 290 12.79 -13.90 -7.18
CA ASP A 290 12.53 -15.29 -6.77
C ASP A 290 12.59 -15.44 -5.23
N PRO A 291 11.67 -16.18 -4.58
CA PRO A 291 11.66 -16.35 -3.13
C PRO A 291 12.94 -16.94 -2.52
N SER A 292 13.69 -17.78 -3.25
CA SER A 292 14.97 -18.32 -2.78
C SER A 292 16.06 -17.26 -2.84
N THR A 293 16.12 -16.51 -3.95
CA THR A 293 17.02 -15.35 -4.09
C THR A 293 16.77 -14.31 -2.99
N ALA A 294 15.49 -14.05 -2.68
CA ALA A 294 15.10 -13.16 -1.58
C ALA A 294 15.57 -13.67 -0.20
N ILE A 295 15.47 -14.97 0.07
CA ILE A 295 16.01 -15.59 1.30
C ILE A 295 17.52 -15.47 1.34
N ASP A 296 18.21 -15.83 0.26
CA ASP A 296 19.66 -15.82 0.19
C ASP A 296 20.22 -14.39 0.31
N LEU A 297 19.46 -13.37 -0.11
CA LEU A 297 19.81 -11.95 0.08
C LEU A 297 19.69 -11.52 1.56
N VAL A 298 18.63 -11.94 2.26
CA VAL A 298 18.49 -11.71 3.72
C VAL A 298 19.47 -12.55 4.54
N GLU A 299 19.83 -13.74 4.06
CA GLU A 299 20.86 -14.60 4.63
C GLU A 299 22.29 -14.19 4.20
N GLY A 300 22.45 -13.10 3.42
CA GLY A 300 23.75 -12.57 2.97
C GLY A 300 24.63 -13.60 2.27
N LYS A 301 24.04 -14.46 1.43
CA LYS A 301 24.67 -15.52 0.63
C LYS A 301 24.83 -15.17 -0.85
N VAL A 302 24.27 -14.04 -1.28
CA VAL A 302 24.39 -13.56 -2.66
C VAL A 302 25.80 -12.97 -2.82
N ALA A 303 26.58 -13.52 -3.74
CA ALA A 303 27.97 -13.10 -3.96
C ALA A 303 28.06 -11.59 -4.25
N GLY A 304 28.94 -10.89 -3.54
CA GLY A 304 29.02 -9.42 -3.53
C GLY A 304 28.11 -8.72 -2.51
N MET A 305 27.27 -9.47 -1.80
CA MET A 305 26.59 -9.08 -0.56
C MET A 305 27.02 -9.94 0.65
N ASP A 306 28.04 -10.82 0.50
CA ASP A 306 28.59 -11.66 1.58
C ASP A 306 28.95 -10.84 2.84
N ASP A 307 29.31 -9.58 2.61
CA ASP A 307 29.57 -8.55 3.61
C ASP A 307 28.40 -8.35 4.60
N ILE A 308 27.12 -8.51 4.23
CA ILE A 308 26.00 -8.21 5.14
C ILE A 308 26.01 -9.13 6.36
N ASN A 309 26.15 -10.45 6.16
CA ASN A 309 26.05 -11.41 7.26
C ASN A 309 27.37 -11.55 8.04
N GLU A 310 28.53 -11.28 7.41
CA GLU A 310 29.81 -11.15 8.12
C GLU A 310 29.92 -9.85 8.91
N ARG A 311 29.52 -8.69 8.35
CA ARG A 311 29.45 -7.42 9.11
C ARG A 311 28.56 -7.56 10.33
N ILE A 312 27.41 -8.21 10.19
CA ILE A 312 26.46 -8.38 11.29
C ILE A 312 27.00 -9.32 12.38
N LYS A 313 27.67 -10.42 12.02
CA LYS A 313 28.37 -11.28 13.00
C LYS A 313 29.61 -10.62 13.61
N GLY A 314 30.27 -9.73 12.89
CA GLY A 314 31.42 -8.95 13.35
C GLY A 314 31.07 -7.83 14.36
N MET A 315 29.79 -7.54 14.60
CA MET A 315 29.33 -6.48 15.51
C MET A 315 29.26 -6.88 16.99
N SER A 316 30.16 -7.76 17.45
CA SER A 316 30.35 -8.01 18.90
C SER A 316 30.98 -6.79 19.59
N PHE A 317 30.13 -5.88 20.07
CA PHE A 317 30.55 -4.70 20.83
C PHE A 317 30.88 -4.96 22.31
N LEU A 318 30.91 -6.23 22.72
CA LEU A 318 31.33 -6.65 24.05
C LEU A 318 32.48 -7.66 23.95
N GLY A 319 33.69 -7.12 23.77
CA GLY A 319 34.84 -7.72 24.45
C GLY A 319 34.51 -7.74 25.94
N ALA A 320 34.34 -8.93 26.51
CA ALA A 320 33.97 -9.07 27.91
C ALA A 320 35.08 -8.50 28.80
N SER A 321 34.81 -7.36 29.42
CA SER A 321 35.63 -6.82 30.51
C SER A 321 35.71 -7.88 31.62
N LYS A 322 36.91 -8.40 31.85
CA LYS A 322 37.28 -9.09 33.09
C LYS A 322 37.91 -8.11 34.06
#